data_AF-A0A2T8FCG8-F1
#
_entry.id   AF-A0A2T8FCG8-F1
#
_cell.length_a   1.000
_cell.length_b   1.000
_cell.length_c   1.000
_cell.angle_alpha   90.00
_cell.angle_beta   90.00
_cell.angle_gamma   90.00
#
_symmetry.space_group_name_H-M   'P 1'
#
loop_
_entity.id
_entity.type
_entity.pdbx_description
1 polymer ?
#
loop_
_entity_poly.entity_id
_entity_poly.type
_entity_poly.pdbx_seq_one_letter_code
_entity_poly.pdbx_strand_id
1 'polypeptide(L)'
;MARSGRAPGPWGRRTIEVVTDRGPTLDQIRAMLTGDSPILAAQRKRFRHLPSDPRCKLCMVPFRGLGAVAMKHMGYGQSPGNPSMCSKCISAMRARGVTGLEIPVTLVFSDVRGSTSLGERMRPKEFREFLGHFYDLATHAIIEHDGIIDKFVGDEVIGLFFGGISGPDHTAAGIAAGMDLAERAARPDATPMGPIPAGTGVHTGDAFVGATSLGDAVEDFTALGDTVNTTARLAASAAAGEVLISVPAAEAAGHSSEGLERRSLTVRGRSQPVEVIVERAGVAAA
;
A
#
# COMPACT_ATOMS: atom_id res chain seq x y z
N MET A 1 40.76 4.33 -34.98
CA MET A 1 40.36 4.42 -33.56
C MET A 1 38.91 4.88 -33.50
N ALA A 2 38.00 3.93 -33.30
CA ALA A 2 36.56 4.16 -33.24
C ALA A 2 36.15 4.53 -31.80
N ARG A 3 35.30 5.55 -31.65
CA ARG A 3 34.49 5.75 -30.44
C ARG A 3 33.02 5.82 -30.87
N SER A 4 32.32 4.72 -30.65
CA SER A 4 30.87 4.58 -30.83
C SER A 4 30.16 5.24 -29.64
N GLY A 5 29.52 6.38 -29.91
CA GLY A 5 28.52 6.97 -29.01
C GLY A 5 27.26 6.12 -29.06
N ARG A 6 26.84 5.59 -27.92
CA ARG A 6 25.66 4.75 -27.76
C ARG A 6 24.41 5.62 -27.93
N ALA A 7 23.50 5.24 -28.83
CA ALA A 7 22.21 5.90 -29.03
C ALA A 7 21.34 5.79 -27.76
N PRO A 8 20.57 6.82 -27.39
CA PRO A 8 19.61 6.72 -26.30
C PRO A 8 18.46 5.78 -26.67
N GLY A 9 18.04 4.94 -25.73
CA GLY A 9 16.96 3.97 -25.90
C GLY A 9 15.58 4.61 -26.11
N PRO A 10 14.56 3.83 -26.52
CA PRO A 10 13.28 4.32 -27.07
C PRO A 10 12.33 4.99 -26.07
N TRP A 11 12.72 5.12 -24.80
CA TRP A 11 11.92 5.74 -23.75
C TRP A 11 12.44 7.13 -23.41
N GLY A 12 12.34 8.03 -24.40
CA GLY A 12 12.46 9.45 -24.16
C GLY A 12 11.38 9.91 -23.19
N ARG A 13 11.77 10.69 -22.18
CA ARG A 13 10.89 11.41 -21.24
C ARG A 13 9.71 12.04 -22.00
N ARG A 14 8.54 11.38 -21.96
CA ARG A 14 7.29 11.95 -22.45
C ARG A 14 6.45 12.35 -21.24
N THR A 15 6.74 13.57 -20.77
CA THR A 15 5.80 14.36 -19.98
C THR A 15 4.53 14.55 -20.81
N ILE A 16 3.38 14.13 -20.30
CA ILE A 16 2.09 14.46 -20.91
C ILE A 16 1.64 15.78 -20.28
N GLU A 17 1.65 16.85 -21.08
CA GLU A 17 1.17 18.18 -20.72
C GLU A 17 -0.32 18.34 -21.00
N VAL A 18 -1.09 18.89 -20.04
CA VAL A 18 -2.02 20.01 -20.30
C VAL A 18 -2.02 20.93 -19.08
N VAL A 19 -1.54 22.17 -19.26
CA VAL A 19 -1.45 23.22 -18.25
C VAL A 19 -2.72 24.05 -18.26
N THR A 20 -3.46 24.06 -17.15
CA THR A 20 -4.33 25.18 -16.77
C THR A 20 -3.71 25.92 -15.58
N ASP A 21 -3.87 27.24 -15.51
CA ASP A 21 -3.23 28.14 -14.53
C ASP A 21 -3.88 28.09 -13.12
N ARG A 22 -4.69 27.08 -12.83
CA ARG A 22 -5.34 26.90 -11.53
C ARG A 22 -5.26 25.43 -11.09
N GLY A 23 -4.23 25.09 -10.31
CA GLY A 23 -4.01 23.77 -9.71
C GLY A 23 -2.54 23.55 -9.30
N PRO A 24 -2.20 22.49 -8.52
CA PRO A 24 -0.83 22.27 -8.05
C PRO A 24 0.12 21.78 -9.16
N THR A 25 1.32 22.36 -9.35
CA THR A 25 2.31 21.93 -10.35
C THR A 25 2.72 20.44 -10.21
N LEU A 26 3.37 19.85 -11.23
CA LEU A 26 3.90 18.48 -11.15
C LEU A 26 4.81 18.27 -9.93
N ASP A 27 5.68 19.25 -9.63
CA ASP A 27 6.54 19.20 -8.46
C ASP A 27 5.74 19.29 -7.15
N GLN A 28 4.65 20.07 -7.13
CA GLN A 28 3.75 20.12 -5.97
C GLN A 28 2.99 18.81 -5.77
N ILE A 29 2.60 18.12 -6.86
CA ILE A 29 1.97 16.79 -6.79
C ILE A 29 3.00 15.75 -6.33
N ARG A 30 4.22 15.78 -6.87
CA ARG A 30 5.31 14.92 -6.40
C ARG A 30 5.56 15.13 -4.91
N ALA A 31 5.75 16.38 -4.47
CA ALA A 31 5.94 16.70 -3.06
C ALA A 31 4.75 16.27 -2.19
N MET A 32 3.51 16.31 -2.71
CA MET A 32 2.34 15.81 -1.99
C MET A 32 2.40 14.29 -1.81
N LEU A 33 2.81 13.56 -2.85
CA LEU A 33 2.93 12.10 -2.82
C LEU A 33 4.22 11.61 -2.13
N THR A 34 5.29 12.38 -2.06
CA THR A 34 6.51 12.02 -1.32
C THR A 34 6.50 12.51 0.12
N GLY A 35 5.53 13.35 0.50
CA GLY A 35 5.41 13.89 1.86
C GLY A 35 6.13 15.23 2.07
N ASP A 36 6.80 15.76 1.05
CA ASP A 36 7.59 16.99 1.08
C ASP A 36 6.77 18.28 0.85
N SER A 37 5.45 18.18 0.68
CA SER A 37 4.61 19.34 0.35
C SER A 37 4.41 20.28 1.55
N PRO A 38 4.95 21.52 1.52
CA PRO A 38 4.74 22.48 2.60
C PRO A 38 3.27 22.91 2.72
N ILE A 39 2.55 22.91 1.59
CA ILE A 39 1.11 23.21 1.53
C ILE A 39 0.34 22.12 2.28
N LEU A 40 0.62 20.85 1.99
CA LEU A 40 -0.03 19.73 2.66
C LEU A 40 0.32 19.70 4.16
N ALA A 41 1.58 19.96 4.52
CA ALA A 41 2.02 20.03 5.91
C ALA A 41 1.26 21.13 6.70
N ALA A 42 1.14 22.34 6.12
CA ALA A 42 0.37 23.43 6.72
C ALA A 42 -1.13 23.09 6.84
N GLN A 43 -1.69 22.43 5.82
CA GLN A 43 -3.08 21.97 5.82
C GLN A 43 -3.33 20.93 6.92
N ARG A 44 -2.47 19.92 7.06
CA ARG A 44 -2.51 18.91 8.13
C ARG A 44 -2.47 19.56 9.50
N LYS A 45 -1.57 20.53 9.69
CA LYS A 45 -1.46 21.30 10.94
C LYS A 45 -2.74 22.06 11.28
N ARG A 46 -3.50 22.52 10.28
CA ARG A 46 -4.82 23.14 10.50
C ARG A 46 -5.89 22.10 10.82
N PHE A 47 -5.97 21.02 10.04
CA PHE A 47 -7.04 20.03 10.13
C PHE A 47 -6.94 19.13 11.36
N ARG A 48 -5.75 18.97 11.97
CA ARG A 48 -5.58 18.27 13.24
C ARG A 48 -6.43 18.85 14.38
N HIS A 49 -6.81 20.13 14.29
CA HIS A 49 -7.62 20.81 15.30
C HIS A 49 -9.12 20.62 15.09
N LEU A 50 -9.54 20.11 13.93
CA LEU A 50 -10.94 19.75 13.70
C LEU A 50 -11.21 18.41 14.40
N PRO A 51 -12.25 18.28 15.23
CA PRO A 51 -12.55 17.03 15.93
C PRO A 51 -13.07 15.96 14.98
N SER A 52 -13.06 14.71 15.45
CA SER A 52 -13.63 13.49 14.84
C SER A 52 -12.67 12.69 13.95
N ASP A 53 -12.86 11.37 14.01
CA ASP A 53 -12.28 10.34 13.15
C ASP A 53 -13.41 9.54 12.48
N PRO A 54 -13.16 8.82 11.37
CA PRO A 54 -11.89 8.70 10.65
C PRO A 54 -11.53 9.95 9.84
N ARG A 55 -10.27 10.03 9.40
CA ARG A 55 -9.71 11.16 8.63
C ARG A 55 -9.06 10.69 7.33
N CYS A 56 -8.96 11.62 6.38
CA CYS A 56 -8.15 11.43 5.19
C CYS A 56 -6.67 11.26 5.58
N LYS A 57 -6.05 10.14 5.20
CA LYS A 57 -4.63 9.87 5.45
C LYS A 57 -3.70 10.87 4.75
N LEU A 58 -4.15 11.50 3.65
CA LEU A 58 -3.34 12.52 2.96
C LEU A 58 -3.44 13.90 3.64
N CYS A 59 -4.63 14.49 3.76
CA CYS A 59 -4.75 15.88 4.23
C CYS A 59 -5.26 16.05 5.67
N MET A 60 -5.60 14.96 6.38
CA MET A 60 -6.17 14.95 7.75
C MET A 60 -7.60 15.51 7.90
N VAL A 61 -8.32 15.71 6.79
CA VAL A 61 -9.72 16.17 6.86
C VAL A 61 -10.60 15.10 7.52
N PRO A 62 -11.46 15.46 8.50
CA PRO A 62 -12.36 14.49 9.12
C PRO A 62 -13.48 14.08 8.17
N PHE A 63 -13.88 12.80 8.23
CA PHE A 63 -14.99 12.25 7.44
C PHE A 63 -16.30 12.13 8.22
N ARG A 64 -16.27 12.27 9.56
CA ARG A 64 -17.45 12.23 10.42
C ARG A 64 -17.54 13.46 11.33
N GLY A 65 -18.70 13.61 11.95
CA GLY A 65 -18.98 14.67 12.93
C GLY A 65 -19.14 16.07 12.33
N LEU A 66 -19.25 17.06 13.21
CA LEU A 66 -19.50 18.46 12.84
C LEU A 66 -18.38 19.04 11.96
N GLY A 67 -17.13 18.62 12.20
CA GLY A 67 -15.99 18.99 11.38
C GLY A 67 -16.16 18.54 9.92
N ALA A 68 -16.61 17.31 9.69
CA ALA A 68 -16.84 16.81 8.34
C ALA A 68 -17.96 17.56 7.61
N VAL A 69 -19.04 17.94 8.31
CA VAL A 69 -20.13 18.74 7.73
C VAL A 69 -19.61 20.08 7.21
N ALA A 70 -18.84 20.81 8.02
CA ALA A 70 -18.23 22.07 7.62
C ALA A 70 -17.27 21.90 6.42
N MET A 71 -16.43 20.87 6.46
CA MET A 71 -15.45 20.61 5.39
C MET A 71 -16.10 20.17 4.08
N LYS A 72 -17.29 19.54 4.14
CA LYS A 72 -18.10 19.18 2.96
C LYS A 72 -18.53 20.40 2.16
N HIS A 73 -18.90 21.50 2.83
CA HIS A 73 -19.19 22.76 2.15
C HIS A 73 -17.96 23.36 1.44
N MET A 74 -16.75 23.00 1.87
CA MET A 74 -15.49 23.40 1.23
C MET A 74 -15.02 22.41 0.15
N GLY A 75 -15.87 21.44 -0.23
CA GLY A 75 -15.60 20.44 -1.27
C GLY A 75 -14.75 19.26 -0.80
N TYR A 76 -14.55 19.06 0.51
CA TYR A 76 -13.89 17.86 1.03
C TYR A 76 -14.94 16.80 1.37
N GLY A 77 -14.74 15.56 0.91
CA GLY A 77 -15.56 14.43 1.29
C GLY A 77 -14.76 13.14 1.15
N GLN A 78 -15.18 12.09 1.83
CA GLN A 78 -14.59 10.76 1.67
C GLN A 78 -14.75 10.29 0.21
N SER A 79 -13.70 9.72 -0.37
CA SER A 79 -13.74 9.21 -1.73
C SER A 79 -14.58 7.92 -1.79
N PRO A 80 -15.47 7.76 -2.78
CA PRO A 80 -16.16 6.49 -3.02
C PRO A 80 -15.22 5.33 -3.34
N GLY A 81 -14.09 5.62 -4.02
CA GLY A 81 -13.10 4.61 -4.43
C GLY A 81 -12.01 4.33 -3.39
N ASN A 82 -11.88 5.18 -2.35
CA ASN A 82 -10.91 4.94 -1.27
C ASN A 82 -11.40 5.55 0.05
N PRO A 83 -11.87 4.75 1.02
CA PRO A 83 -12.42 5.25 2.27
C PRO A 83 -11.39 5.95 3.16
N SER A 84 -10.10 5.75 2.93
CA SER A 84 -9.01 6.40 3.68
C SER A 84 -8.57 7.73 3.06
N MET A 85 -9.12 8.11 1.90
CA MET A 85 -8.78 9.33 1.18
C MET A 85 -9.99 10.23 0.91
N CYS A 86 -9.73 11.53 0.75
CA CYS A 86 -10.77 12.47 0.37
C CYS A 86 -10.78 12.70 -1.14
N SER A 87 -11.97 12.89 -1.72
CA SER A 87 -12.16 13.16 -3.14
C SER A 87 -11.36 14.38 -3.59
N LYS A 88 -11.28 15.43 -2.78
CA LYS A 88 -10.59 16.68 -3.13
C LYS A 88 -9.10 16.50 -3.44
N CYS A 89 -8.40 15.64 -2.69
CA CYS A 89 -6.99 15.34 -2.97
C CYS A 89 -6.82 14.61 -4.31
N ILE A 90 -7.72 13.68 -4.61
CA ILE A 90 -7.73 12.91 -5.86
C ILE A 90 -8.10 13.83 -7.04
N SER A 91 -9.17 14.63 -6.90
CA SER A 91 -9.61 15.60 -7.89
C SER A 91 -8.55 16.68 -8.17
N ALA A 92 -7.79 17.12 -7.17
CA ALA A 92 -6.72 18.10 -7.35
C ALA A 92 -5.59 17.60 -8.25
N MET A 93 -5.28 16.30 -8.22
CA MET A 93 -4.32 15.68 -9.15
C MET A 93 -4.89 15.63 -10.58
N ARG A 94 -6.15 15.17 -10.71
CA ARG A 94 -6.85 15.06 -12.00
C ARG A 94 -7.05 16.39 -12.72
N ALA A 95 -7.30 17.47 -12.00
CA ALA A 95 -7.55 18.80 -12.58
C ALA A 95 -6.40 19.31 -13.48
N ARG A 96 -5.21 18.69 -13.41
CA ARG A 96 -4.06 19.00 -14.27
C ARG A 96 -3.70 17.88 -15.25
N GLY A 97 -4.58 16.92 -15.47
CA GLY A 97 -4.29 15.75 -16.30
C GLY A 97 -3.24 14.81 -15.72
N VAL A 98 -2.87 14.98 -14.44
CA VAL A 98 -1.92 14.09 -13.76
C VAL A 98 -2.72 12.95 -13.15
N THR A 99 -2.62 11.78 -13.79
CA THR A 99 -3.28 10.57 -13.31
C THR A 99 -2.49 9.88 -12.20
N GLY A 100 -1.18 10.11 -12.12
CA GLY A 100 -0.31 9.57 -11.09
C GLY A 100 1.15 9.92 -11.35
N LEU A 101 2.04 9.49 -10.46
CA LEU A 101 3.48 9.68 -10.58
C LEU A 101 4.22 8.42 -10.16
N GLU A 102 5.40 8.20 -10.74
CA GLU A 102 6.37 7.24 -10.24
C GLU A 102 7.05 7.81 -8.99
N ILE A 103 6.90 7.11 -7.87
CA ILE A 103 7.42 7.47 -6.54
C ILE A 103 7.92 6.22 -5.81
N PRO A 104 8.79 6.37 -4.80
CA PRO A 104 9.10 5.31 -3.87
C PRO A 104 7.86 4.89 -3.07
N VAL A 105 7.60 3.58 -3.02
CA VAL A 105 6.52 2.98 -2.25
C VAL A 105 7.02 1.75 -1.50
N THR A 106 6.29 1.37 -0.47
CA THR A 106 6.36 0.05 0.15
C THR A 106 4.99 -0.61 0.03
N LEU A 107 4.99 -1.87 -0.36
CA LEU A 107 3.79 -2.68 -0.47
C LEU A 107 3.85 -3.82 0.53
N VAL A 108 2.68 -4.15 1.08
CA VAL A 108 2.45 -5.31 1.93
C VAL A 108 1.38 -6.15 1.24
N PHE A 109 1.73 -7.35 0.82
CA PHE A 109 0.80 -8.33 0.29
C PHE A 109 0.63 -9.44 1.31
N SER A 110 -0.60 -9.83 1.62
CA SER A 110 -0.86 -10.97 2.51
C SER A 110 -1.97 -11.81 1.95
N ASP A 111 -1.76 -13.12 1.89
CA ASP A 111 -2.68 -14.06 1.24
C ASP A 111 -2.86 -15.34 2.05
N VAL A 112 -4.10 -15.85 2.10
CA VAL A 112 -4.45 -17.01 2.92
C VAL A 112 -4.00 -18.30 2.24
N ARG A 113 -3.08 -19.02 2.90
CA ARG A 113 -2.58 -20.31 2.44
C ARG A 113 -3.69 -21.37 2.47
N GLY A 114 -3.82 -22.09 1.35
CA GLY A 114 -4.80 -23.18 1.23
C GLY A 114 -6.26 -22.70 1.16
N SER A 115 -6.49 -21.42 0.88
CA SER A 115 -7.81 -20.81 0.71
C SER A 115 -8.71 -21.54 -0.28
N THR A 116 -8.18 -21.98 -1.43
CA THR A 116 -8.95 -22.76 -2.43
C THR A 116 -9.52 -24.02 -1.80
N SER A 117 -8.69 -24.79 -1.09
CA SER A 117 -9.14 -26.00 -0.41
C SER A 117 -10.07 -25.71 0.77
N LEU A 118 -9.93 -24.56 1.44
CA LEU A 118 -10.90 -24.10 2.44
C LEU A 118 -12.26 -23.78 1.79
N GLY A 119 -12.25 -23.04 0.68
CA GLY A 119 -13.45 -22.68 -0.08
C GLY A 119 -14.20 -23.88 -0.65
N GLU A 120 -13.51 -24.96 -1.02
CA GLU A 120 -14.12 -26.22 -1.45
C GLU A 120 -14.82 -26.98 -0.31
N ARG A 121 -14.34 -26.84 0.93
CA ARG A 121 -14.86 -27.56 2.10
C ARG A 121 -15.90 -26.76 2.90
N MET A 122 -15.88 -25.44 2.80
CA MET A 122 -16.75 -24.54 3.53
C MET A 122 -17.96 -24.15 2.70
N ARG A 123 -19.10 -23.89 3.34
CA ARG A 123 -20.21 -23.25 2.60
C ARG A 123 -19.79 -21.82 2.25
N PRO A 124 -20.25 -21.24 1.13
CA PRO A 124 -19.87 -19.90 0.70
C PRO A 124 -20.03 -18.82 1.77
N LYS A 125 -21.08 -18.92 2.61
CA LYS A 125 -21.32 -17.99 3.72
C LYS A 125 -20.23 -18.08 4.79
N GLU A 126 -19.82 -19.29 5.16
CA GLU A 126 -18.80 -19.53 6.19
C GLU A 126 -17.42 -19.07 5.69
N PHE A 127 -17.11 -19.34 4.41
CA PHE A 127 -15.87 -18.87 3.80
C PHE A 127 -15.80 -17.34 3.74
N ARG A 128 -16.93 -16.68 3.41
CA ARG A 128 -17.02 -15.21 3.45
C ARG A 128 -16.82 -14.66 4.86
N GLU A 129 -17.39 -15.29 5.88
CA GLU A 129 -17.22 -14.87 7.27
C GLU A 129 -15.76 -15.03 7.71
N PHE A 130 -15.11 -16.15 7.35
CA PHE A 130 -13.69 -16.38 7.56
C PHE A 130 -12.81 -15.31 6.91
N LEU A 131 -13.04 -15.00 5.62
CA LEU A 131 -12.32 -13.93 4.92
C LEU A 131 -12.61 -12.56 5.54
N GLY A 132 -13.82 -12.33 6.05
CA GLY A 132 -14.16 -11.10 6.78
C GLY A 132 -13.25 -10.87 7.98
N HIS A 133 -12.99 -11.90 8.79
CA HIS A 133 -12.03 -11.80 9.90
C HIS A 133 -10.61 -11.47 9.41
N PHE A 134 -10.16 -12.12 8.34
CA PHE A 134 -8.85 -11.83 7.75
C PHE A 134 -8.74 -10.38 7.27
N TYR A 135 -9.74 -9.88 6.55
CA TYR A 135 -9.77 -8.50 6.08
C TYR A 135 -9.80 -7.50 7.22
N ASP A 136 -10.51 -7.78 8.32
CA ASP A 136 -10.56 -6.91 9.49
C ASP A 136 -9.19 -6.83 10.17
N LEU A 137 -8.50 -7.96 10.37
CA LEU A 137 -7.14 -7.98 10.94
C LEU A 137 -6.16 -7.22 10.06
N ALA A 138 -6.20 -7.45 8.75
CA ALA A 138 -5.35 -6.75 7.79
C ALA A 138 -5.63 -5.25 7.75
N THR A 139 -6.90 -4.86 7.77
CA THR A 139 -7.32 -3.46 7.81
C THR A 139 -6.78 -2.76 9.05
N HIS A 140 -6.90 -3.39 10.22
CA HIS A 140 -6.35 -2.82 11.45
C HIS A 140 -4.83 -2.67 11.39
N ALA A 141 -4.10 -3.74 11.05
CA ALA A 141 -2.64 -3.69 10.97
C ALA A 141 -2.15 -2.61 9.98
N ILE A 142 -2.72 -2.55 8.79
CA ILE A 142 -2.29 -1.57 7.77
C ILE A 142 -2.63 -0.14 8.19
N ILE A 143 -3.83 0.11 8.72
CA ILE A 143 -4.26 1.47 9.08
C ILE A 143 -3.55 1.99 10.34
N GLU A 144 -3.32 1.14 11.35
CA GLU A 144 -2.61 1.48 12.59
C GLU A 144 -1.15 1.85 12.34
N HIS A 145 -0.54 1.28 11.29
CA HIS A 145 0.80 1.61 10.82
C HIS A 145 0.82 2.63 9.67
N ASP A 146 -0.23 3.45 9.55
CA ASP A 146 -0.32 4.56 8.59
C ASP A 146 -0.18 4.19 7.12
N GLY A 147 -0.59 2.97 6.76
CA GLY A 147 -0.83 2.56 5.38
C GLY A 147 -2.26 2.85 4.90
N ILE A 148 -2.49 2.55 3.63
CA ILE A 148 -3.83 2.47 3.04
C ILE A 148 -4.07 1.07 2.47
N ILE A 149 -5.31 0.61 2.55
CA ILE A 149 -5.75 -0.55 1.77
C ILE A 149 -5.87 -0.09 0.32
N ASP A 150 -5.07 -0.70 -0.55
CA ASP A 150 -5.19 -0.53 -2.00
C ASP A 150 -6.44 -1.28 -2.48
N LYS A 151 -6.50 -2.60 -2.21
CA LYS A 151 -7.68 -3.44 -2.48
C LYS A 151 -7.60 -4.79 -1.79
N PHE A 152 -8.73 -5.49 -1.83
CA PHE A 152 -8.87 -6.92 -1.52
C PHE A 152 -9.01 -7.68 -2.85
N VAL A 153 -8.28 -8.78 -3.04
CA VAL A 153 -8.34 -9.61 -4.25
C VAL A 153 -8.55 -11.06 -3.85
N GLY A 154 -9.80 -11.52 -3.83
CA GLY A 154 -10.09 -12.87 -3.34
C GLY A 154 -9.66 -12.99 -1.88
N ASP A 155 -8.73 -13.89 -1.59
CA ASP A 155 -8.13 -14.14 -0.27
C ASP A 155 -6.88 -13.30 0.02
N GLU A 156 -6.53 -12.36 -0.87
CA GLU A 156 -5.37 -11.48 -0.74
C GLU A 156 -5.77 -10.07 -0.27
N VAL A 157 -4.90 -9.47 0.54
CA VAL A 157 -4.88 -8.05 0.90
C VAL A 157 -3.67 -7.36 0.30
N ILE A 158 -3.87 -6.12 -0.17
CA ILE A 158 -2.81 -5.24 -0.61
C ILE A 158 -2.81 -3.95 0.22
N GLY A 159 -1.75 -3.75 1.00
CA GLY A 159 -1.43 -2.51 1.69
C GLY A 159 -0.41 -1.69 0.93
N LEU A 160 -0.63 -0.37 0.87
CA LEU A 160 0.24 0.59 0.20
C LEU A 160 0.70 1.68 1.18
N PHE A 161 2.01 1.89 1.19
CA PHE A 161 2.71 2.87 2.03
C PHE A 161 3.60 3.72 1.13
N PHE A 162 3.59 5.04 1.35
CA PHE A 162 4.43 5.97 0.62
C PHE A 162 4.55 7.28 1.38
N GLY A 163 5.55 8.11 1.05
CA GLY A 163 5.92 9.28 1.84
C GLY A 163 4.77 10.25 2.16
N GLY A 164 3.89 10.48 1.18
CA GLY A 164 2.70 11.31 1.32
C GLY A 164 1.70 10.80 2.34
N ILE A 165 1.66 9.53 2.68
CA ILE A 165 0.70 8.95 3.65
C ILE A 165 1.41 8.52 4.93
N SER A 166 2.45 7.72 4.78
CA SER A 166 3.14 7.03 5.88
C SER A 166 4.40 7.77 6.35
N GLY A 167 4.78 8.86 5.69
CA GLY A 167 5.99 9.62 6.01
C GLY A 167 7.28 9.01 5.44
N PRO A 168 8.45 9.60 5.74
CA PRO A 168 9.73 9.17 5.18
C PRO A 168 10.09 7.72 5.54
N ASP A 169 9.62 7.23 6.68
CA ASP A 169 9.86 5.87 7.17
C ASP A 169 8.79 4.87 6.69
N HIS A 170 8.15 5.13 5.54
CA HIS A 170 7.07 4.31 5.01
C HIS A 170 7.45 2.82 4.85
N THR A 171 8.73 2.52 4.63
CA THR A 171 9.23 1.15 4.57
C THR A 171 9.20 0.44 5.91
N ALA A 172 9.66 1.11 6.97
CA ALA A 172 9.60 0.58 8.33
C ALA A 172 8.14 0.38 8.77
N ALA A 173 7.27 1.34 8.42
CA ALA A 173 5.83 1.23 8.66
C ALA A 173 5.21 0.02 7.94
N GLY A 174 5.55 -0.21 6.68
CA GLY A 174 5.09 -1.39 5.93
C GLY A 174 5.57 -2.71 6.52
N ILE A 175 6.84 -2.80 6.93
CA ILE A 175 7.37 -3.99 7.62
C ILE A 175 6.61 -4.23 8.93
N ALA A 176 6.43 -3.20 9.75
CA ALA A 176 5.71 -3.31 11.01
C ALA A 176 4.26 -3.78 10.80
N ALA A 177 3.57 -3.24 9.79
CA ALA A 177 2.22 -3.67 9.43
C ALA A 177 2.16 -5.14 9.00
N GLY A 178 3.13 -5.59 8.20
CA GLY A 178 3.21 -6.99 7.76
C GLY A 178 3.43 -7.95 8.92
N MET A 179 4.29 -7.57 9.87
CA MET A 179 4.55 -8.31 11.10
C MET A 179 3.33 -8.36 12.01
N ASP A 180 2.70 -7.22 12.28
CA ASP A 180 1.49 -7.14 13.12
C ASP A 180 0.34 -7.98 12.53
N LEU A 181 0.14 -7.93 11.20
CA LEU A 181 -0.85 -8.78 10.53
C LEU A 181 -0.52 -10.27 10.73
N ALA A 182 0.73 -10.69 10.50
CA ALA A 182 1.12 -12.08 10.67
C ALA A 182 0.94 -12.55 12.12
N GLU A 183 1.29 -11.72 13.10
CA GLU A 183 1.09 -12.00 14.52
C GLU A 183 -0.40 -12.13 14.89
N ARG A 184 -1.25 -11.21 14.43
CA ARG A 184 -2.70 -11.25 14.67
C ARG A 184 -3.34 -12.47 14.00
N ALA A 185 -2.94 -12.78 12.78
CA ALA A 185 -3.44 -13.93 12.03
C ALA A 185 -3.03 -15.27 12.68
N ALA A 186 -1.83 -15.32 13.28
CA ALA A 186 -1.32 -16.52 13.95
C ALA A 186 -1.99 -16.80 15.31
N ARG A 187 -2.80 -15.88 15.86
CA ARG A 187 -3.42 -16.08 17.18
C ARG A 187 -4.46 -17.21 17.14
N PRO A 188 -4.54 -18.05 18.19
CA PRO A 188 -5.55 -19.10 18.28
C PRO A 188 -7.00 -18.60 18.22
N ASP A 189 -7.24 -17.33 18.54
CA ASP A 189 -8.55 -16.69 18.54
C ASP A 189 -8.77 -15.74 17.36
N ALA A 190 -7.90 -15.78 16.33
CA ALA A 190 -8.01 -14.92 15.14
C ALA A 190 -9.38 -15.08 14.43
N THR A 191 -9.93 -16.29 14.46
CA THR A 191 -11.29 -16.60 14.02
C THR A 191 -11.93 -17.60 14.98
N PRO A 192 -13.26 -17.82 14.91
CA PRO A 192 -13.91 -18.93 15.62
C PRO A 192 -13.37 -20.31 15.25
N MET A 193 -12.63 -20.44 14.14
CA MET A 193 -12.04 -21.69 13.65
C MET A 193 -10.55 -21.83 13.96
N GLY A 194 -9.95 -20.84 14.63
CA GLY A 194 -8.52 -20.82 14.94
C GLY A 194 -7.73 -19.76 14.17
N PRO A 195 -6.40 -19.92 14.11
CA PRO A 195 -5.51 -19.05 13.35
C PRO A 195 -5.85 -19.00 11.86
N ILE A 196 -5.52 -17.87 11.22
CA ILE A 196 -5.57 -17.71 9.78
C ILE A 196 -4.17 -18.02 9.23
N PRO A 197 -4.00 -19.05 8.39
CA PRO A 197 -2.71 -19.38 7.81
C PRO A 197 -2.37 -18.36 6.72
N ALA A 198 -1.92 -17.16 7.07
CA ALA A 198 -1.55 -16.11 6.11
C ALA A 198 -0.05 -16.13 5.82
N GLY A 199 0.32 -15.93 4.56
CA GLY A 199 1.71 -15.65 4.15
C GLY A 199 1.83 -14.21 3.68
N THR A 200 2.80 -13.46 4.20
CA THR A 200 2.95 -12.03 3.93
C THR A 200 4.27 -11.74 3.20
N GLY A 201 4.24 -10.83 2.24
CA GLY A 201 5.41 -10.30 1.53
C GLY A 201 5.48 -8.79 1.66
N VAL A 202 6.68 -8.26 1.92
CA VAL A 202 6.95 -6.82 2.03
C VAL A 202 8.11 -6.44 1.12
N HIS A 203 7.88 -5.46 0.26
CA HIS A 203 8.90 -4.97 -0.67
C HIS A 203 8.76 -3.47 -0.89
N THR A 204 9.90 -2.83 -1.14
CA THR A 204 10.00 -1.39 -1.40
C THR A 204 10.71 -1.15 -2.72
N GLY A 205 10.25 -0.14 -3.45
CA GLY A 205 10.79 0.23 -4.75
C GLY A 205 9.96 1.33 -5.40
N ASP A 206 10.37 1.77 -6.59
CA ASP A 206 9.59 2.74 -7.34
C ASP A 206 8.34 2.09 -7.95
N ALA A 207 7.21 2.78 -7.87
CA ALA A 207 5.97 2.38 -8.54
C ALA A 207 5.21 3.62 -8.99
N PHE A 208 4.45 3.46 -10.08
CA PHE A 208 3.46 4.46 -10.47
C PHE A 208 2.30 4.42 -9.48
N VAL A 209 2.04 5.53 -8.80
CA VAL A 209 0.92 5.68 -7.86
C VAL A 209 -0.06 6.72 -8.38
N GLY A 210 -1.31 6.33 -8.54
CA GLY A 210 -2.36 7.23 -8.99
C GLY A 210 -3.64 6.54 -9.43
N ALA A 211 -4.52 7.33 -10.05
CA ALA A 211 -5.74 6.85 -10.67
C ALA A 211 -5.43 6.04 -11.94
N THR A 212 -5.97 4.83 -12.04
CA THR A 212 -5.76 3.94 -13.20
C THR A 212 -6.73 4.16 -14.35
N SER A 213 -7.92 4.68 -14.06
CA SER A 213 -8.90 5.02 -15.09
C SER A 213 -8.80 6.49 -15.48
N LEU A 214 -8.77 6.72 -16.79
CA LEU A 214 -8.91 8.04 -17.42
C LEU A 214 -10.39 8.46 -17.58
N GLY A 215 -11.35 7.57 -17.27
CA GLY A 215 -12.79 7.81 -17.42
C GLY A 215 -13.57 7.89 -16.10
N ASP A 216 -14.84 8.29 -16.19
CA ASP A 216 -15.71 8.61 -15.04
C ASP A 216 -16.24 7.39 -14.26
N ALA A 217 -15.97 6.15 -14.71
CA ALA A 217 -16.71 4.97 -14.26
C ALA A 217 -16.19 4.32 -12.96
N VAL A 218 -14.87 4.21 -12.76
CA VAL A 218 -14.27 3.57 -11.57
C VAL A 218 -12.99 4.32 -11.20
N GLU A 219 -13.01 4.97 -10.04
CA GLU A 219 -11.86 5.70 -9.50
C GLU A 219 -11.02 4.80 -8.58
N ASP A 220 -10.09 4.03 -9.13
CA ASP A 220 -9.14 3.27 -8.32
C ASP A 220 -7.81 4.02 -8.23
N PHE A 221 -7.48 4.53 -7.05
CA PHE A 221 -6.13 4.98 -6.72
C PHE A 221 -5.30 3.76 -6.32
N THR A 222 -4.26 3.44 -7.08
CA THR A 222 -3.49 2.21 -6.88
C THR A 222 -2.04 2.37 -7.32
N ALA A 223 -1.22 1.37 -6.99
CA ALA A 223 0.17 1.26 -7.41
C ALA A 223 0.29 0.32 -8.62
N LEU A 224 1.14 0.67 -9.58
CA LEU A 224 1.48 -0.15 -10.74
C LEU A 224 2.99 -0.22 -10.93
N GLY A 225 3.49 -1.39 -11.30
CA GLY A 225 4.90 -1.56 -11.66
C GLY A 225 5.48 -2.88 -11.17
N ASP A 226 6.78 -3.03 -11.40
CA ASP A 226 7.55 -4.21 -11.02
C ASP A 226 7.57 -4.44 -9.49
N THR A 227 7.56 -3.37 -8.69
CA THR A 227 7.46 -3.41 -7.23
C THR A 227 6.19 -4.16 -6.78
N VAL A 228 5.04 -3.93 -7.45
CA VAL A 228 3.78 -4.61 -7.16
C VAL A 228 3.89 -6.12 -7.43
N ASN A 229 4.35 -6.47 -8.63
CA ASN A 229 4.50 -7.87 -9.02
C ASN A 229 5.49 -8.63 -8.14
N THR A 230 6.57 -7.97 -7.74
CA THR A 230 7.59 -8.53 -6.84
C THR A 230 6.98 -8.81 -5.47
N THR A 231 6.27 -7.85 -4.90
CA THR A 231 5.63 -8.01 -3.58
C THR A 231 4.62 -9.16 -3.57
N ALA A 232 3.76 -9.25 -4.60
CA ALA A 232 2.81 -10.35 -4.75
C ALA A 232 3.49 -11.72 -4.77
N ARG A 233 4.64 -11.82 -5.45
CA ARG A 233 5.42 -13.06 -5.55
C ARG A 233 6.09 -13.45 -4.23
N LEU A 234 6.52 -12.46 -3.46
CA LEU A 234 7.02 -12.68 -2.10
C LEU A 234 5.92 -13.26 -1.22
N ALA A 235 4.73 -12.64 -1.19
CA ALA A 235 3.59 -13.17 -0.43
C ALA A 235 3.18 -14.58 -0.90
N ALA A 236 3.15 -14.82 -2.21
CA ALA A 236 2.87 -16.14 -2.77
C ALA A 236 3.90 -17.21 -2.35
N SER A 237 5.13 -16.82 -2.04
CA SER A 237 6.22 -17.73 -1.63
C SER A 237 6.37 -17.85 -0.11
N ALA A 238 5.68 -17.00 0.66
CA ALA A 238 5.66 -17.04 2.12
C ALA A 238 4.84 -18.26 2.60
N ALA A 239 5.37 -19.00 3.57
CA ALA A 239 4.59 -20.00 4.29
C ALA A 239 3.61 -19.33 5.28
N ALA A 240 2.71 -20.12 5.86
CA ALA A 240 1.79 -19.63 6.88
C ALA A 240 2.56 -19.10 8.10
N GLY A 241 2.25 -17.87 8.52
CA GLY A 241 2.93 -17.16 9.60
C GLY A 241 4.27 -16.54 9.23
N GLU A 242 4.72 -16.67 7.97
CA GLU A 242 5.95 -16.02 7.51
C GLU A 242 5.68 -14.62 6.95
N VAL A 243 6.62 -13.72 7.21
CA VAL A 243 6.73 -12.42 6.55
C VAL A 243 8.04 -12.40 5.77
N LEU A 244 7.96 -12.39 4.45
CA LEU A 244 9.12 -12.29 3.57
C LEU A 244 9.41 -10.83 3.27
N ILE A 245 10.49 -10.31 3.84
CA ILE A 245 10.93 -8.93 3.68
C ILE A 245 12.06 -8.91 2.66
N SER A 246 11.87 -8.22 1.53
CA SER A 246 12.96 -8.08 0.55
C SER A 246 14.18 -7.36 1.16
N VAL A 247 15.40 -7.71 0.74
CA VAL A 247 16.62 -7.02 1.19
C VAL A 247 16.55 -5.49 0.99
N PRO A 248 16.08 -4.95 -0.17
CA PRO A 248 15.91 -3.51 -0.32
C PRO A 248 14.98 -2.88 0.72
N ALA A 249 13.92 -3.58 1.13
CA ALA A 249 13.01 -3.10 2.16
C ALA A 249 13.68 -3.10 3.54
N ALA A 250 14.40 -4.17 3.87
CA ALA A 250 15.12 -4.25 5.14
C ALA A 250 16.20 -3.17 5.25
N GLU A 251 16.97 -2.93 4.19
CA GLU A 251 17.99 -1.89 4.14
C GLU A 251 17.37 -0.49 4.28
N ALA A 252 16.32 -0.18 3.52
CA ALA A 252 15.66 1.13 3.57
C ALA A 252 15.00 1.41 4.92
N ALA A 253 14.57 0.38 5.66
CA ALA A 253 14.00 0.51 6.99
C ALA A 253 15.04 0.44 8.14
N GLY A 254 16.30 0.10 7.83
CA GLY A 254 17.28 -0.25 8.87
C GLY A 254 16.85 -1.48 9.69
N HIS A 255 16.07 -2.39 9.10
CA HIS A 255 15.57 -3.59 9.75
C HIS A 255 16.72 -4.56 10.04
N SER A 256 16.87 -4.99 11.28
CA SER A 256 17.91 -5.95 11.65
C SER A 256 17.65 -7.30 10.97
N SER A 257 18.70 -7.88 10.40
CA SER A 257 18.65 -9.21 9.77
C SER A 257 19.68 -10.17 10.34
N GLU A 258 20.18 -9.88 11.54
CA GLU A 258 21.13 -10.72 12.25
C GLU A 258 20.42 -11.96 12.79
N GLY A 259 20.96 -13.15 12.50
CA GLY A 259 20.38 -14.43 12.94
C GLY A 259 19.12 -14.88 12.19
N LEU A 260 18.55 -14.05 11.30
CA LEU A 260 17.37 -14.39 10.52
C LEU A 260 17.72 -15.22 9.27
N GLU A 261 16.80 -16.11 8.90
CA GLU A 261 16.91 -16.90 7.68
C GLU A 261 16.84 -15.99 6.45
N ARG A 262 17.68 -16.29 5.45
CA ARG A 262 17.66 -15.63 4.14
C ARG A 262 17.28 -16.63 3.06
N ARG A 263 16.48 -16.20 2.09
CA ARG A 263 16.11 -16.99 0.91
C ARG A 263 16.32 -16.21 -0.37
N SER A 264 16.67 -16.92 -1.43
CA SER A 264 16.74 -16.39 -2.79
C SER A 264 15.52 -16.87 -3.56
N LEU A 265 14.66 -15.94 -4.00
CA LEU A 265 13.41 -16.26 -4.69
C LEU A 265 13.49 -15.91 -6.17
N THR A 266 13.27 -16.89 -7.04
CA THR A 266 13.16 -16.65 -8.48
C THR A 266 11.78 -16.09 -8.80
N VAL A 267 11.73 -14.80 -9.15
CA VAL A 267 10.49 -14.13 -9.55
C VAL A 267 10.32 -14.24 -11.07
N ARG A 268 9.26 -14.91 -11.53
CA ARG A 268 8.93 -15.00 -12.96
C ARG A 268 8.84 -13.58 -13.57
N GLY A 269 9.65 -13.30 -14.58
CA GLY A 269 9.73 -11.99 -15.23
C GLY A 269 10.95 -11.17 -14.83
N ARG A 270 11.72 -11.59 -13.81
CA ARG A 270 13.03 -11.01 -13.48
C ARG A 270 14.16 -11.94 -13.90
N SER A 271 15.27 -11.35 -14.33
CA SER A 271 16.51 -12.07 -14.63
C SER A 271 17.34 -12.38 -13.38
N GLN A 272 17.16 -11.61 -12.31
CA GLN A 272 17.86 -11.77 -11.04
C GLN A 272 16.88 -12.24 -9.95
N PRO A 273 17.28 -13.20 -9.10
CA PRO A 273 16.52 -13.56 -7.91
C PRO A 273 16.33 -12.38 -6.97
N VAL A 274 15.26 -12.42 -6.18
CA VAL A 274 15.01 -11.47 -5.10
C VAL A 274 15.43 -12.12 -3.79
N GLU A 275 16.43 -11.54 -3.15
CA GLU A 275 16.85 -11.94 -1.81
C GLU A 275 15.85 -11.41 -0.78
N VAL A 276 15.47 -12.27 0.16
CA VAL A 276 14.52 -11.95 1.23
C VAL A 276 15.05 -12.42 2.57
N ILE A 277 14.64 -11.70 3.61
CA ILE A 277 14.77 -12.07 5.01
C ILE A 277 13.42 -12.65 5.46
N VAL A 278 13.47 -13.76 6.18
CA VAL A 278 12.28 -14.46 6.68
C VAL A 278 12.08 -14.09 8.14
N GLU A 279 10.98 -13.40 8.40
CA GLU A 279 10.44 -13.22 9.74
C GLU A 279 9.28 -14.20 9.97
N ARG A 280 9.05 -14.56 11.23
CA ARG A 280 7.99 -15.50 11.61
C ARG A 280 7.19 -14.94 12.76
N ALA A 281 5.88 -14.85 12.57
CA ALA A 281 4.97 -14.75 13.69
C ALA A 281 5.15 -15.97 14.60
N GLY A 282 5.05 -15.78 15.91
CA GLY A 282 5.09 -16.88 16.88
C GLY A 282 3.89 -17.80 16.68
N VAL A 283 3.98 -18.72 15.73
CA VAL A 283 2.99 -19.79 15.56
C VAL A 283 3.19 -20.73 16.73
N ALA A 284 2.21 -20.77 17.65
CA ALA A 284 2.16 -21.87 18.62
C ALA A 284 2.14 -23.17 17.82
N ALA A 285 3.19 -23.98 17.97
CA ALA A 285 3.27 -25.28 17.34
C ALA A 285 1.98 -26.06 17.67
N ALA A 286 1.22 -26.41 16.64
CA ALA A 286 0.06 -27.29 16.75
C ALA A 286 0.51 -28.72 17.11
#